data_AF-A0A3D4XXR3-F1
#
_entry.id   AF-A0A3D4XXR3-F1
#
_cell.length_a   1.000
_cell.length_b   1.000
_cell.length_c   1.000
_cell.angle_alpha   90.00
_cell.angle_beta   90.00
_cell.angle_gamma   90.00
#
_symmetry.space_group_name_H-M   'P 1'
#
loop_
_entity.id
_entity.type
_entity.pdbx_description
1 polymer ?
#
loop_
_entity_poly.entity_id
_entity_poly.type
_entity_poly.pdbx_seq_one_letter_code
_entity_poly.pdbx_strand_id
1 'polypeptide(L)'
;MFKFNVLFLSAILVNISLCAYEAVVIEPIIDVVKKNFSTPSPEKLYYALPNLWHTKKEECPRLHQLLYNHRVFVLEEDQKQAKISIPHLIVKNKFNKKDHLKGWILKSEIRKIDELNQSYIPPFLRKDTTASSVVTLIFPWQNPHDKKLYSAGTRFVRSYQDTATFIGAYWFDFENNRKTHILLPVNQTLVSTERSFSEKQRLMIQLINHWVDAYGIIPYVWGGASIGNQASNSFYLTANPMLGKNYKGWLWPHQSYPYAGLDCSGLILLAAQIVELPYFCKNSSTIFKTLRPINKDEIVEDGDIIWMPGHVMIVSDVINNELIEAQGYWPSVGRVRRQKLFERFKNINAYDDFALAFFNKKPLERIHADRSIQTFTDYALLKFSSISL
;
A
#
# COMPACT_ATOMS: atom_id res chain seq x y z
N MET A 1 -29.23 66.11 8.25
CA MET A 1 -30.32 65.33 7.64
C MET A 1 -29.72 64.01 7.14
N PHE A 2 -30.19 62.91 7.72
CA PHE A 2 -29.99 61.48 7.42
C PHE A 2 -28.63 60.93 6.94
N LYS A 3 -27.96 60.26 7.90
CA LYS A 3 -27.12 59.08 7.70
C LYS A 3 -27.91 58.00 6.95
N PHE A 4 -27.34 57.36 5.93
CA PHE A 4 -27.70 55.99 5.60
C PHE A 4 -26.46 55.13 5.42
N ASN A 5 -26.41 54.11 6.27
CA ASN A 5 -25.38 53.11 6.38
C ASN A 5 -25.22 52.41 5.02
N VAL A 6 -24.00 52.44 4.47
CA VAL A 6 -23.58 51.42 3.51
C VAL A 6 -23.48 50.13 4.31
N LEU A 7 -24.61 49.43 4.40
CA LEU A 7 -24.74 48.10 4.97
C LEU A 7 -23.72 47.20 4.28
N PHE A 8 -22.70 46.78 5.04
CA PHE A 8 -22.45 45.38 5.37
C PHE A 8 -22.99 44.33 4.37
N LEU A 9 -22.61 44.44 3.10
CA LEU A 9 -22.60 43.34 2.13
C LEU A 9 -21.23 42.63 2.14
N SER A 10 -20.49 42.78 3.24
CA SER A 10 -19.37 41.93 3.59
C SER A 10 -19.92 40.57 4.02
N ALA A 11 -19.87 39.63 3.08
CA ALA A 11 -19.55 38.25 3.35
C ALA A 11 -20.51 37.51 4.31
N ILE A 12 -21.76 37.32 3.88
CA ILE A 12 -22.27 35.95 3.94
C ILE A 12 -21.58 35.20 2.80
N LEU A 13 -20.26 35.01 2.92
CA LEU A 13 -19.61 33.84 2.37
C LEU A 13 -20.28 32.71 3.12
N VAL A 14 -21.38 32.20 2.55
CA VAL A 14 -21.94 30.93 2.94
C VAL A 14 -20.76 29.98 2.79
N ASN A 15 -20.09 29.71 3.92
CA ASN A 15 -19.27 28.53 4.06
C ASN A 15 -20.27 27.39 3.95
N ILE A 16 -20.65 27.07 2.71
CA ILE A 16 -21.22 25.78 2.35
C ILE A 16 -20.08 24.85 2.70
N SER A 17 -20.05 24.43 3.97
CA SER A 17 -19.24 23.32 4.40
C SER A 17 -19.73 22.19 3.52
N LEU A 18 -18.94 21.84 2.51
CA LEU A 18 -19.25 20.73 1.65
C LEU A 18 -19.48 19.55 2.60
N CYS A 19 -20.71 19.03 2.59
CA CYS A 19 -21.00 17.80 3.30
C CYS A 19 -20.10 16.73 2.69
N ALA A 20 -19.43 15.96 3.55
CA ALA A 20 -18.57 14.88 3.10
C ALA A 20 -19.39 13.93 2.22
N TYR A 21 -18.82 13.51 1.09
CA TYR A 21 -19.50 12.66 0.13
C TYR A 21 -18.60 11.50 -0.29
N GLU A 22 -19.20 10.42 -0.78
CA GLU A 22 -18.45 9.26 -1.24
C GLU A 22 -18.04 9.40 -2.71
N ALA A 23 -16.80 9.03 -3.01
CA ALA A 23 -16.24 9.03 -4.34
C ALA A 23 -15.51 7.71 -4.63
N VAL A 24 -15.26 7.44 -5.91
CA VAL A 24 -14.54 6.27 -6.39
C VAL A 24 -13.35 6.69 -7.26
N VAL A 25 -12.23 5.99 -7.13
CA VAL A 25 -11.03 6.16 -7.97
C VAL A 25 -11.27 5.57 -9.36
N ILE A 26 -11.00 6.37 -10.38
CA ILE A 26 -11.26 6.00 -11.79
C ILE A 26 -9.99 5.70 -12.58
N GLU A 27 -8.83 6.05 -12.05
CA GLU A 27 -7.53 5.73 -12.64
C GLU A 27 -6.97 4.42 -12.06
N PRO A 28 -6.13 3.68 -12.81
CA PRO A 28 -5.59 2.41 -12.34
C PRO A 28 -4.85 2.51 -11.00
N ILE A 29 -4.03 3.55 -10.84
CA ILE A 29 -3.23 3.85 -9.67
C ILE A 29 -3.18 5.36 -9.51
N ILE A 30 -3.45 5.86 -8.30
CA ILE A 30 -3.33 7.30 -7.96
C ILE A 30 -2.56 7.47 -6.66
N ASP A 31 -1.89 8.61 -6.52
CA ASP A 31 -1.15 8.93 -5.29
C ASP A 31 -1.99 9.74 -4.32
N VAL A 32 -1.85 9.44 -3.04
CA VAL A 32 -2.38 10.22 -1.92
C VAL A 32 -1.24 10.97 -1.27
N VAL A 33 -1.31 12.29 -1.18
CA VAL A 33 -0.23 13.12 -0.61
C VAL A 33 -0.63 13.78 0.71
N LYS A 34 0.38 14.12 1.53
CA LYS A 34 0.19 14.67 2.88
C LYS A 34 -0.42 16.07 2.90
N LYS A 35 -0.10 16.88 1.90
CA LYS A 35 -0.48 18.29 1.83
C LYS A 35 -0.97 18.63 0.43
N ASN A 36 -1.89 19.58 0.38
CA ASN A 36 -2.30 20.22 -0.86
C ASN A 36 -1.08 20.91 -1.49
N PHE A 37 -0.86 20.69 -2.78
CA PHE A 37 0.12 21.46 -3.54
C PHE A 37 -0.47 22.80 -4.02
N SER A 38 -0.04 23.90 -3.39
CA SER A 38 -0.42 25.27 -3.76
C SER A 38 0.34 25.75 -5.01
N THR A 39 0.12 25.10 -6.15
CA THR A 39 0.70 25.46 -7.46
C THR A 39 -0.39 25.48 -8.53
N PRO A 40 -0.27 26.27 -9.61
CA PRO A 40 -1.21 26.25 -10.72
C PRO A 40 -1.30 24.89 -11.45
N SER A 41 -0.26 24.05 -11.33
CA SER A 41 -0.17 22.75 -12.01
C SER A 41 0.19 21.62 -11.03
N PRO A 42 -0.68 21.28 -10.06
CA PRO A 42 -0.41 20.24 -9.08
C PRO A 42 -0.17 18.88 -9.76
N GLU A 43 -0.80 18.63 -10.90
CA GLU A 43 -0.69 17.38 -11.66
C GLU A 43 0.77 17.04 -11.98
N LYS A 44 1.58 18.04 -12.37
CA LYS A 44 3.01 17.84 -12.65
C LYS A 44 3.78 17.37 -11.41
N LEU A 45 3.38 17.81 -10.22
CA LEU A 45 4.01 17.38 -8.97
C LEU A 45 3.61 15.95 -8.61
N TYR A 46 2.34 15.56 -8.79
CA TYR A 46 1.89 14.17 -8.60
C TYR A 46 2.67 13.22 -9.51
N TYR A 47 2.82 13.53 -10.80
CA TYR A 47 3.60 12.70 -11.73
C TYR A 47 5.11 12.69 -11.41
N ALA A 48 5.63 13.74 -10.77
CA ALA A 48 7.03 13.82 -10.38
C ALA A 48 7.34 13.18 -9.02
N LEU A 49 6.33 12.74 -8.24
CA LEU A 49 6.51 12.14 -6.91
C LEU A 49 7.59 11.06 -6.82
N PRO A 50 7.70 10.11 -7.78
CA PRO A 50 8.77 9.11 -7.75
C PRO A 50 10.18 9.71 -7.76
N ASN A 51 10.34 10.86 -8.42
CA ASN A 51 11.63 11.53 -8.59
C ASN A 51 11.96 12.49 -7.44
N LEU A 52 10.94 13.05 -6.77
CA LEU A 52 11.12 14.10 -5.75
C LEU A 52 11.91 13.62 -4.53
N TRP A 53 11.77 12.35 -4.12
CA TRP A 53 12.56 11.80 -3.01
C TRP A 53 14.07 11.91 -3.26
N HIS A 54 14.54 11.79 -4.49
CA HIS A 54 15.98 11.78 -4.76
C HIS A 54 16.64 13.16 -4.82
N THR A 55 15.87 14.24 -4.66
CA THR A 55 16.33 15.60 -4.98
C THR A 55 16.53 16.52 -3.78
N LYS A 56 15.95 16.24 -2.59
CA LYS A 56 16.08 17.09 -1.39
C LYS A 56 15.94 16.30 -0.08
N LYS A 57 16.48 16.84 1.03
CA LYS A 57 16.26 16.38 2.44
C LYS A 57 14.79 16.42 2.92
N GLU A 58 13.83 16.59 2.01
CA GLU A 58 12.42 16.74 2.34
C GLU A 58 11.77 15.36 2.56
N GLU A 59 10.83 15.29 3.51
CA GLU A 59 10.00 14.10 3.73
C GLU A 59 9.26 13.72 2.44
N CYS A 60 9.14 12.43 2.14
CA CYS A 60 8.34 11.97 1.01
C CYS A 60 6.89 12.48 1.16
N PRO A 61 6.36 13.27 0.22
CA PRO A 61 5.01 13.81 0.32
C PRO A 61 3.93 12.75 0.10
N ARG A 62 4.26 11.62 -0.56
CA ARG A 62 3.35 10.50 -0.79
C ARG A 62 3.07 9.75 0.52
N LEU A 63 1.79 9.59 0.83
CA LEU A 63 1.29 8.81 1.95
C LEU A 63 0.90 7.40 1.54
N HIS A 64 0.24 7.24 0.39
CA HIS A 64 -0.31 5.97 -0.07
C HIS A 64 -0.56 5.99 -1.59
N GLN A 65 -0.94 4.84 -2.14
CA GLN A 65 -1.47 4.69 -3.49
C GLN A 65 -2.84 4.02 -3.45
N LEU A 66 -3.83 4.61 -4.10
CA LEU A 66 -5.14 3.99 -4.27
C LEU A 66 -5.25 3.37 -5.65
N LEU A 67 -6.09 2.34 -5.75
CA LEU A 67 -6.32 1.61 -7.00
C LEU A 67 -7.68 1.97 -7.58
N TYR A 68 -7.86 1.72 -8.87
CA TYR A 68 -9.17 1.74 -9.51
C TYR A 68 -10.23 1.02 -8.67
N ASN A 69 -11.44 1.59 -8.64
CA ASN A 69 -12.57 1.14 -7.81
C ASN A 69 -12.39 1.28 -6.29
N HIS A 70 -11.29 1.84 -5.79
CA HIS A 70 -11.22 2.22 -4.38
C HIS A 70 -12.24 3.32 -4.08
N ARG A 71 -13.12 3.06 -3.11
CA ARG A 71 -14.05 4.04 -2.56
C ARG A 71 -13.37 4.87 -1.47
N VAL A 72 -13.68 6.16 -1.40
CA VAL A 72 -13.14 7.13 -0.43
C VAL A 72 -14.22 8.12 -0.02
N PHE A 73 -14.01 8.82 1.10
CA PHE A 73 -14.85 9.97 1.48
C PHE A 73 -14.12 11.27 1.17
N VAL A 74 -14.68 12.12 0.32
CA VAL A 74 -14.21 13.49 0.10
C VAL A 74 -14.67 14.35 1.27
N LEU A 75 -13.72 15.01 1.93
CA LEU A 75 -13.94 15.84 3.11
C LEU A 75 -13.90 17.34 2.80
N GLU A 76 -13.09 17.72 1.81
CA GLU A 76 -12.79 19.10 1.44
C GLU A 76 -12.33 19.11 -0.01
N GLU A 77 -12.59 20.20 -0.72
CA GLU A 77 -12.12 20.42 -2.09
C GLU A 77 -11.38 21.75 -2.19
N ASP A 78 -10.35 21.78 -3.03
CA ASP A 78 -9.66 22.99 -3.43
C ASP A 78 -9.35 22.93 -4.92
N GLN A 79 -9.96 23.80 -5.73
CA GLN A 79 -9.82 23.91 -7.19
C GLN A 79 -9.66 22.56 -7.93
N LYS A 80 -8.43 22.02 -7.98
CA LYS A 80 -8.01 20.80 -8.68
C LYS A 80 -7.76 19.58 -7.78
N GLN A 81 -7.78 19.73 -6.48
CA GLN A 81 -7.47 18.69 -5.50
C GLN A 81 -8.63 18.49 -4.50
N ALA A 82 -8.72 17.29 -3.97
CA ALA A 82 -9.68 16.92 -2.94
C ALA A 82 -8.95 16.28 -1.78
N LYS A 83 -9.34 16.65 -0.56
CA LYS A 83 -8.92 15.97 0.65
C LYS A 83 -9.86 14.82 0.91
N ILE A 84 -9.30 13.63 1.05
CA ILE A 84 -10.05 12.40 1.24
C ILE A 84 -9.75 11.76 2.59
N SER A 85 -10.67 10.91 3.05
CA SER A 85 -10.46 9.90 4.07
C SER A 85 -10.60 8.52 3.46
N ILE A 86 -9.67 7.62 3.78
CA ILE A 86 -9.64 6.26 3.25
C ILE A 86 -10.09 5.30 4.36
N PRO A 87 -11.33 4.80 4.32
CA PRO A 87 -11.93 4.11 5.47
C PRO A 87 -11.31 2.75 5.79
N HIS A 88 -10.65 2.12 4.80
CA HIS A 88 -9.96 0.85 4.97
C HIS A 88 -8.48 1.02 5.34
N LEU A 89 -8.03 2.21 5.75
CA LEU A 89 -6.66 2.47 6.17
C LEU A 89 -6.63 3.24 7.47
N ILE A 90 -5.93 2.70 8.46
CA ILE A 90 -5.80 3.30 9.78
C ILE A 90 -4.36 3.72 10.04
N VAL A 91 -4.24 4.80 10.80
CA VAL A 91 -3.00 5.28 11.40
C VAL A 91 -3.20 5.47 12.90
N LYS A 92 -2.19 5.12 13.70
CA LYS A 92 -2.18 5.35 15.15
C LYS A 92 -1.16 6.41 15.52
N ASN A 93 -1.63 7.50 16.13
CA ASN A 93 -0.76 8.58 16.60
C ASN A 93 0.09 8.16 17.81
N LYS A 94 0.93 9.07 18.34
CA LYS A 94 1.78 8.80 19.51
C LYS A 94 1.01 8.42 20.79
N PHE A 95 -0.27 8.77 20.88
CA PHE A 95 -1.17 8.45 21.99
C PHE A 95 -2.02 7.20 21.71
N ASN A 96 -1.67 6.40 20.70
CA ASN A 96 -2.42 5.21 20.27
C ASN A 96 -3.86 5.49 19.81
N LYS A 97 -4.22 6.76 19.54
CA LYS A 97 -5.52 7.11 18.96
C LYS A 97 -5.56 6.67 17.50
N LYS A 98 -6.55 5.84 17.15
CA LYS A 98 -6.88 5.39 15.79
C LYS A 98 -7.54 6.53 15.02
N ASP A 99 -7.09 6.80 13.81
CA ASP A 99 -7.76 7.64 12.82
C ASP A 99 -7.63 6.98 11.44
N HIS A 100 -8.53 7.34 10.51
CA HIS A 100 -8.38 6.96 9.12
C HIS A 100 -7.26 7.76 8.47
N LEU A 101 -6.58 7.15 7.49
CA LEU A 101 -5.63 7.89 6.67
C LEU A 101 -6.39 8.98 5.91
N LYS A 102 -5.88 10.21 6.01
CA LYS A 102 -6.37 11.37 5.28
C LYS A 102 -5.24 11.96 4.46
N GLY A 103 -5.57 12.44 3.26
CA GLY A 103 -4.60 13.04 2.36
C GLY A 103 -5.29 13.73 1.20
N TRP A 104 -4.49 14.33 0.33
CA TRP A 104 -4.95 15.02 -0.87
C TRP A 104 -4.72 14.16 -2.10
N ILE A 105 -5.63 14.27 -3.07
CA ILE A 105 -5.57 13.64 -4.39
C ILE A 105 -5.99 14.65 -5.46
N LEU A 106 -5.79 14.35 -6.73
CA LEU A 106 -6.36 15.13 -7.83
C LEU A 106 -7.85 14.84 -7.98
N LYS A 107 -8.67 15.89 -8.11
CA LYS A 107 -10.13 15.74 -8.33
C LYS A 107 -10.45 15.05 -9.65
N SER A 108 -9.61 15.21 -10.66
CA SER A 108 -9.80 14.59 -11.97
C SER A 108 -9.79 13.07 -11.92
N GLU A 109 -9.17 12.48 -10.89
CA GLU A 109 -8.94 11.04 -10.74
C GLU A 109 -10.01 10.31 -9.92
N ILE A 110 -11.05 11.04 -9.49
CA ILE A 110 -12.20 10.48 -8.78
C ILE A 110 -13.52 10.92 -9.42
N ARG A 111 -14.58 10.17 -9.14
CA ARG A 111 -15.96 10.54 -9.45
C ARG A 111 -16.85 10.33 -8.24
N LYS A 112 -17.85 11.21 -8.07
CA LYS A 112 -18.82 11.09 -6.99
C LYS A 112 -19.69 9.87 -7.22
N ILE A 113 -19.90 9.07 -6.17
CA ILE A 113 -20.54 7.76 -6.35
C ILE A 113 -22.04 7.82 -6.63
N ASP A 114 -22.70 8.87 -6.14
CA ASP A 114 -24.15 9.08 -6.32
C ASP A 114 -24.52 9.44 -7.77
N GLU A 115 -23.54 9.80 -8.60
CA GLU A 115 -23.70 10.11 -10.02
C GLU A 115 -23.59 8.84 -10.89
N LEU A 116 -23.29 7.69 -10.28
CA LEU A 116 -22.90 6.47 -10.96
C LEU A 116 -23.83 5.31 -10.62
N ASN A 117 -23.84 4.29 -11.48
CA ASN A 117 -24.49 3.04 -11.16
C ASN A 117 -23.61 2.21 -10.20
N GLN A 118 -23.92 2.31 -8.91
CA GLN A 118 -23.14 1.69 -7.84
C GLN A 118 -23.09 0.16 -7.89
N SER A 119 -24.01 -0.50 -8.62
CA SER A 119 -24.03 -1.97 -8.74
C SER A 119 -22.82 -2.56 -9.45
N TYR A 120 -22.04 -1.74 -10.16
CA TYR A 120 -20.82 -2.17 -10.86
C TYR A 120 -19.53 -1.69 -10.17
N ILE A 121 -19.66 -1.07 -8.99
CA ILE A 121 -18.53 -0.63 -8.18
C ILE A 121 -18.45 -1.56 -6.97
N PRO A 122 -17.31 -2.25 -6.75
CA PRO A 122 -17.12 -3.08 -5.57
C PRO A 122 -17.39 -2.30 -4.27
N PRO A 123 -17.98 -2.94 -3.25
CA PRO A 123 -18.17 -2.31 -1.94
C PRO A 123 -16.81 -2.07 -1.26
N PHE A 124 -16.79 -1.24 -0.21
CA PHE A 124 -15.62 -1.13 0.67
C PHE A 124 -15.13 -2.50 1.13
N LEU A 125 -13.81 -2.64 1.29
CA LEU A 125 -13.26 -3.78 2.00
C LEU A 125 -13.67 -3.65 3.47
N ARG A 126 -14.58 -4.51 3.93
CA ARG A 126 -15.05 -4.57 5.32
C ARG A 126 -14.72 -5.93 5.93
N LYS A 127 -14.73 -5.97 7.26
CA LYS A 127 -14.48 -7.20 8.05
C LYS A 127 -15.45 -8.34 7.70
N ASP A 128 -16.69 -8.00 7.33
CA ASP A 128 -17.80 -8.96 7.22
C ASP A 128 -18.36 -9.09 5.78
N THR A 129 -17.70 -8.53 4.78
CA THR A 129 -18.17 -8.62 3.38
C THR A 129 -17.41 -9.71 2.63
N THR A 130 -17.80 -10.97 2.81
CA THR A 130 -17.52 -12.05 1.85
C THR A 130 -18.54 -11.97 0.73
N ALA A 131 -18.33 -11.03 -0.20
CA ALA A 131 -19.22 -10.88 -1.33
C ALA A 131 -18.68 -11.76 -2.47
N SER A 132 -19.26 -12.95 -2.68
CA SER A 132 -18.98 -13.84 -3.82
C SER A 132 -19.12 -13.16 -5.20
N SER A 133 -19.64 -11.93 -5.20
CA SER A 133 -19.75 -11.00 -6.31
C SER A 133 -18.49 -10.16 -6.57
N VAL A 134 -17.38 -10.38 -5.88
CA VAL A 134 -16.12 -9.64 -6.11
C VAL A 134 -15.01 -10.57 -6.58
N VAL A 135 -14.27 -10.11 -7.60
CA VAL A 135 -13.01 -10.71 -8.04
C VAL A 135 -11.90 -9.68 -7.92
N THR A 136 -10.74 -10.11 -7.44
CA THR A 136 -9.57 -9.26 -7.20
C THR A 136 -8.40 -9.74 -8.05
N LEU A 137 -7.65 -8.80 -8.66
CA LEU A 137 -6.41 -9.14 -9.35
C LEU A 137 -5.33 -9.55 -8.34
N ILE A 138 -4.67 -10.68 -8.58
CA ILE A 138 -3.45 -11.07 -7.85
C ILE A 138 -2.18 -10.69 -8.60
N PHE A 139 -2.28 -10.35 -9.88
CA PHE A 139 -1.21 -9.80 -10.70
C PHE A 139 -1.70 -8.59 -11.50
N PRO A 140 -0.81 -7.66 -11.90
CA PRO A 140 -1.18 -6.60 -12.80
C PRO A 140 -1.74 -7.13 -14.13
N TRP A 141 -2.78 -6.47 -14.63
CA TRP A 141 -3.52 -6.89 -15.81
C TRP A 141 -3.74 -5.70 -16.74
N GLN A 142 -3.44 -5.88 -18.02
CA GLN A 142 -3.70 -4.85 -19.02
C GLN A 142 -5.12 -4.99 -19.56
N ASN A 143 -5.93 -3.96 -19.35
CA ASN A 143 -7.29 -3.97 -19.85
C ASN A 143 -7.30 -3.76 -21.38
N PRO A 144 -7.90 -4.67 -22.17
CA PRO A 144 -7.90 -4.54 -23.61
C PRO A 144 -8.72 -3.34 -24.13
N HIS A 145 -9.62 -2.78 -23.32
CA HIS A 145 -10.51 -1.69 -23.72
C HIS A 145 -9.81 -0.32 -23.69
N ASP A 146 -9.20 0.05 -22.56
CA ASP A 146 -8.53 1.35 -22.38
C ASP A 146 -7.00 1.27 -22.51
N LYS A 147 -6.45 0.06 -22.69
CA LYS A 147 -5.01 -0.24 -22.75
C LYS A 147 -4.23 0.11 -21.48
N LYS A 148 -4.90 0.46 -20.39
CA LYS A 148 -4.29 0.80 -19.11
C LYS A 148 -3.92 -0.47 -18.35
N LEU A 149 -2.86 -0.38 -17.54
CA LEU A 149 -2.42 -1.45 -16.65
C LEU A 149 -3.03 -1.26 -15.26
N TYR A 150 -3.84 -2.21 -14.83
CA TYR A 150 -4.44 -2.26 -13.51
C TYR A 150 -3.53 -3.05 -12.55
N SER A 151 -3.38 -2.55 -11.33
CA SER A 151 -2.50 -3.16 -10.32
C SER A 151 -3.10 -4.46 -9.77
N ALA A 152 -2.23 -5.34 -9.25
CA ALA A 152 -2.68 -6.31 -8.25
C ALA A 152 -3.40 -5.59 -7.11
N GLY A 153 -4.49 -6.18 -6.59
CA GLY A 153 -5.38 -5.55 -5.63
C GLY A 153 -6.58 -4.83 -6.24
N THR A 154 -6.61 -4.54 -7.54
CA THR A 154 -7.80 -3.96 -8.17
C THR A 154 -8.96 -4.94 -8.10
N ARG A 155 -10.13 -4.44 -7.67
CA ARG A 155 -11.35 -5.22 -7.45
C ARG A 155 -12.37 -4.91 -8.54
N PHE A 156 -13.10 -5.93 -8.97
CA PHE A 156 -14.19 -5.83 -9.94
C PHE A 156 -15.43 -6.56 -9.42
N VAL A 157 -16.61 -6.13 -9.87
CA VAL A 157 -17.85 -6.87 -9.64
C VAL A 157 -17.90 -8.03 -10.65
N ARG A 158 -18.10 -9.25 -10.15
CA ARG A 158 -18.20 -10.48 -10.94
C ARG A 158 -19.50 -10.52 -11.73
N SER A 159 -19.44 -10.93 -12.99
CA SER A 159 -20.61 -11.08 -13.88
C SER A 159 -21.20 -12.49 -13.88
N TYR A 160 -20.50 -13.44 -13.25
CA TYR A 160 -20.81 -14.88 -13.21
C TYR A 160 -20.80 -15.59 -14.58
N GLN A 161 -20.24 -14.95 -15.61
CA GLN A 161 -20.01 -15.56 -16.92
C GLN A 161 -18.61 -16.19 -16.97
N ASP A 162 -18.38 -17.13 -16.06
CA ASP A 162 -17.07 -17.74 -15.88
C ASP A 162 -16.87 -18.91 -16.84
N THR A 163 -15.61 -19.18 -17.15
CA THR A 163 -15.15 -20.34 -17.91
C THR A 163 -14.06 -21.07 -17.12
N ALA A 164 -13.56 -22.19 -17.62
CA ALA A 164 -12.45 -22.90 -16.98
C ALA A 164 -11.17 -22.04 -16.85
N THR A 165 -10.96 -21.06 -17.75
CA THR A 165 -9.72 -20.26 -17.83
C THR A 165 -9.91 -18.79 -17.50
N PHE A 166 -11.15 -18.31 -17.43
CA PHE A 166 -11.47 -16.91 -17.19
C PHE A 166 -12.60 -16.72 -16.18
N ILE A 167 -12.49 -15.69 -15.36
CA ILE A 167 -13.55 -15.16 -14.50
C ILE A 167 -14.20 -13.97 -15.21
N GLY A 168 -15.53 -13.99 -15.34
CA GLY A 168 -16.30 -12.89 -15.90
C GLY A 168 -16.46 -11.75 -14.88
N ALA A 169 -16.22 -10.52 -15.31
CA ALA A 169 -16.35 -9.33 -14.46
C ALA A 169 -16.87 -8.12 -15.23
N TYR A 170 -17.24 -7.06 -14.50
CA TYR A 170 -17.58 -5.76 -15.06
C TYR A 170 -16.44 -4.77 -14.88
N TRP A 171 -15.99 -4.19 -15.98
CA TRP A 171 -15.20 -2.96 -16.01
C TRP A 171 -16.15 -1.79 -16.24
N PHE A 172 -15.96 -0.70 -15.50
CA PHE A 172 -16.83 0.47 -15.56
C PHE A 172 -16.11 1.67 -16.17
N ASP A 173 -16.55 2.07 -17.35
CA ASP A 173 -16.12 3.30 -18.01
C ASP A 173 -16.80 4.49 -17.31
N PHE A 174 -16.04 5.15 -16.45
CA PHE A 174 -16.50 6.32 -15.69
C PHE A 174 -16.65 7.58 -16.55
N GLU A 175 -16.04 7.64 -17.74
CA GLU A 175 -16.18 8.79 -18.64
C GLU A 175 -17.53 8.73 -19.36
N ASN A 176 -17.91 7.54 -19.83
CA ASN A 176 -19.15 7.32 -20.58
C ASN A 176 -20.30 6.79 -19.71
N ASN A 177 -20.06 6.54 -18.42
CA ASN A 177 -21.00 5.92 -17.48
C ASN A 177 -21.53 4.56 -18.00
N ARG A 178 -20.64 3.73 -18.53
CA ARG A 178 -20.98 2.46 -19.19
C ARG A 178 -20.23 1.30 -18.57
N LYS A 179 -20.94 0.19 -18.35
CA LYS A 179 -20.31 -1.08 -18.00
C LYS A 179 -19.90 -1.84 -19.26
N THR A 180 -18.78 -2.53 -19.18
CA THR A 180 -18.32 -3.48 -20.17
C THR A 180 -18.05 -4.81 -19.49
N HIS A 181 -18.47 -5.90 -20.14
CA HIS A 181 -18.11 -7.23 -19.69
C HIS A 181 -16.66 -7.53 -20.06
N ILE A 182 -15.87 -7.97 -19.09
CA ILE A 182 -14.46 -8.33 -19.27
C ILE A 182 -14.22 -9.76 -18.79
N LEU A 183 -13.18 -10.39 -19.34
CA LEU A 183 -12.71 -11.72 -18.94
C LEU A 183 -11.33 -11.58 -18.30
N LEU A 184 -11.24 -11.96 -17.03
CA LEU A 184 -9.99 -11.93 -16.27
C LEU A 184 -9.41 -13.35 -16.18
N PRO A 185 -8.11 -13.56 -16.46
CA PRO A 185 -7.52 -14.89 -16.35
C PRO A 185 -7.62 -15.45 -14.92
N VAL A 186 -8.00 -16.73 -14.79
CA VAL A 186 -8.12 -17.40 -13.48
C VAL A 186 -6.79 -17.39 -12.72
N ASN A 187 -5.67 -17.59 -13.42
CA ASN A 187 -4.33 -17.54 -12.83
C ASN A 187 -3.84 -16.13 -12.44
N GLN A 188 -4.61 -15.08 -12.74
CA GLN A 188 -4.33 -13.69 -12.36
C GLN A 188 -5.37 -13.12 -11.40
N THR A 189 -6.32 -13.94 -10.93
CA THR A 189 -7.42 -13.47 -10.07
C THR A 189 -7.65 -14.33 -8.84
N LEU A 190 -8.26 -13.72 -7.84
CA LEU A 190 -8.81 -14.38 -6.67
C LEU A 190 -10.28 -13.99 -6.53
N VAL A 191 -11.16 -14.98 -6.55
CA VAL A 191 -12.59 -14.79 -6.27
C VAL A 191 -12.79 -14.73 -4.76
N SER A 192 -13.55 -13.73 -4.32
CA SER A 192 -14.00 -13.60 -2.94
C SER A 192 -14.84 -14.81 -2.57
N THR A 193 -14.41 -15.52 -1.53
CA THR A 193 -15.17 -16.62 -0.94
C THR A 193 -14.93 -16.60 0.55
N GLU A 194 -15.88 -17.15 1.30
CA GLU A 194 -15.67 -17.37 2.73
C GLU A 194 -14.49 -18.31 2.96
N ARG A 195 -13.59 -17.89 3.85
CA ARG A 195 -12.36 -18.59 4.22
C ARG A 195 -12.07 -18.24 5.68
N SER A 196 -11.57 -19.21 6.44
CA SER A 196 -11.09 -18.97 7.80
C SER A 196 -9.91 -17.99 7.79
N PHE A 197 -9.64 -17.38 8.95
CA PHE A 197 -8.49 -16.50 9.10
C PHE A 197 -7.17 -17.18 8.72
N SER A 198 -6.98 -18.42 9.19
CA SER A 198 -5.78 -19.23 8.90
C SER A 198 -5.62 -19.50 7.40
N GLU A 199 -6.71 -19.84 6.70
CA GLU A 199 -6.65 -20.04 5.24
C GLU A 199 -6.30 -18.75 4.49
N LYS A 200 -6.86 -17.62 4.91
CA LYS A 200 -6.53 -16.31 4.31
C LYS A 200 -5.08 -15.93 4.58
N GLN A 201 -4.58 -16.13 5.80
CA GLN A 201 -3.17 -15.92 6.14
C GLN A 201 -2.25 -16.80 5.30
N ARG A 202 -2.57 -18.09 5.13
CA ARG A 202 -1.81 -18.99 4.25
C ARG A 202 -1.81 -18.51 2.80
N LEU A 203 -2.96 -18.09 2.27
CA LEU A 203 -3.06 -17.51 0.92
C LEU A 203 -2.26 -16.22 0.77
N MET A 204 -2.22 -15.37 1.81
CA MET A 204 -1.40 -14.15 1.82
C MET A 204 0.08 -14.48 1.62
N ILE A 205 0.58 -15.48 2.35
CA ILE A 205 1.98 -15.91 2.27
C ILE A 205 2.29 -16.57 0.93
N GLN A 206 1.39 -17.41 0.42
CA GLN A 206 1.52 -17.98 -0.92
C GLN A 206 1.57 -16.90 -2.00
N LEU A 207 0.71 -15.88 -1.89
CA LEU A 207 0.67 -14.76 -2.81
C LEU A 207 1.99 -13.95 -2.80
N ILE A 208 2.48 -13.60 -1.62
CA ILE A 208 3.73 -12.83 -1.49
C ILE A 208 4.92 -13.64 -2.02
N ASN A 209 5.00 -14.93 -1.69
CA ASN A 209 6.01 -15.82 -2.26
C ASN A 209 5.91 -15.87 -3.79
N HIS A 210 4.70 -16.03 -4.32
CA HIS A 210 4.48 -16.08 -5.76
C HIS A 210 4.86 -14.78 -6.47
N TRP A 211 4.65 -13.62 -5.85
CA TRP A 211 5.13 -12.34 -6.36
C TRP A 211 6.66 -12.29 -6.48
N VAL A 212 7.38 -12.75 -5.45
CA VAL A 212 8.85 -12.77 -5.49
C VAL A 212 9.38 -13.76 -6.54
N ASP A 213 8.72 -14.91 -6.70
CA ASP A 213 9.20 -15.99 -7.56
C ASP A 213 8.83 -15.80 -9.04
N ALA A 214 7.61 -15.34 -9.32
CA ALA A 214 7.04 -15.36 -10.67
C ALA A 214 6.86 -13.98 -11.30
N TYR A 215 6.74 -12.90 -10.51
CA TYR A 215 6.49 -11.57 -11.08
C TYR A 215 7.76 -10.89 -11.61
N GLY A 216 8.94 -11.23 -11.10
CA GLY A 216 10.16 -10.46 -11.33
C GLY A 216 10.33 -9.36 -10.28
N ILE A 217 10.90 -8.21 -10.65
CA ILE A 217 11.17 -7.15 -9.66
C ILE A 217 9.95 -6.29 -9.41
N ILE A 218 9.52 -6.29 -8.14
CA ILE A 218 8.64 -5.26 -7.59
C ILE A 218 9.51 -4.19 -6.90
N PRO A 219 9.54 -2.95 -7.41
CA PRO A 219 10.39 -1.91 -6.85
C PRO A 219 9.88 -1.44 -5.49
N TYR A 220 10.81 -0.99 -4.65
CA TYR A 220 10.48 -0.24 -3.45
C TYR A 220 10.08 1.18 -3.83
N VAL A 221 8.96 1.63 -3.28
CA VAL A 221 8.43 2.98 -3.50
C VAL A 221 7.89 3.47 -2.16
N TRP A 222 8.39 4.59 -1.62
CA TRP A 222 7.91 5.12 -0.33
C TRP A 222 6.46 5.56 -0.43
N GLY A 223 5.61 5.04 0.45
CA GLY A 223 4.16 5.27 0.38
C GLY A 223 3.50 4.41 -0.70
N GLY A 224 4.27 3.55 -1.37
CA GLY A 224 3.80 2.65 -2.42
C GLY A 224 2.92 1.54 -1.85
N ALA A 225 1.84 1.25 -2.58
CA ALA A 225 0.89 0.18 -2.26
C ALA A 225 0.25 -0.38 -3.53
N SER A 226 1.01 -0.42 -4.62
CA SER A 226 0.55 -0.90 -5.92
C SER A 226 1.66 -1.68 -6.62
N ILE A 227 1.29 -2.57 -7.53
CA ILE A 227 2.23 -3.29 -8.39
C ILE A 227 1.91 -2.86 -9.82
N GLY A 228 2.84 -2.16 -10.47
CA GLY A 228 2.74 -1.76 -11.87
C GLY A 228 3.60 -2.66 -12.75
N ASN A 229 4.08 -2.14 -13.88
CA ASN A 229 4.95 -2.89 -14.80
C ASN A 229 6.17 -3.50 -14.09
N GLN A 230 6.58 -4.67 -14.58
CA GLN A 230 7.84 -5.28 -14.20
C GLN A 230 8.99 -4.31 -14.44
N ALA A 231 9.84 -4.14 -13.44
CA ALA A 231 11.02 -3.30 -13.54
C ALA A 231 12.23 -4.13 -14.01
N SER A 232 13.17 -3.52 -14.72
CA SER A 232 14.34 -4.23 -15.28
C SER A 232 15.26 -4.80 -14.18
N ASN A 233 15.98 -5.89 -14.47
CA ASN A 233 16.93 -6.48 -13.49
C ASN A 233 18.24 -5.69 -13.32
N SER A 234 18.35 -4.54 -13.95
CA SER A 234 19.57 -3.75 -13.96
C SER A 234 19.52 -2.73 -12.83
N PHE A 235 20.50 -2.78 -11.93
CA PHE A 235 20.78 -1.74 -10.92
C PHE A 235 22.26 -1.42 -10.96
N TYR A 236 22.63 -0.20 -10.58
CA TYR A 236 24.03 0.15 -10.39
C TYR A 236 24.24 0.81 -9.03
N LEU A 237 25.35 0.44 -8.39
CA LEU A 237 25.78 1.05 -7.14
C LEU A 237 26.50 2.36 -7.48
N THR A 238 26.04 3.48 -6.93
CA THR A 238 26.69 4.78 -7.11
C THR A 238 26.76 5.55 -5.79
N ALA A 239 27.58 6.60 -5.74
CA ALA A 239 27.57 7.54 -4.62
C ALA A 239 26.17 8.17 -4.53
N ASN A 240 25.55 8.12 -3.36
CA ASN A 240 24.24 8.69 -3.11
C ASN A 240 24.42 10.19 -2.81
N PRO A 241 24.08 11.10 -3.74
CA PRO A 241 24.32 12.53 -3.56
C PRO A 241 23.54 13.12 -2.38
N MET A 242 22.48 12.44 -1.90
CA MET A 242 21.61 12.91 -0.83
C MET A 242 22.17 12.72 0.58
N LEU A 243 22.99 11.69 0.80
CA LEU A 243 23.55 11.37 2.12
C LEU A 243 24.99 11.90 2.28
N GLY A 244 25.53 12.54 1.24
CA GLY A 244 26.92 13.00 1.15
C GLY A 244 27.79 12.03 0.34
N LYS A 245 28.95 12.53 -0.14
CA LYS A 245 29.84 11.83 -1.09
C LYS A 245 30.34 10.44 -0.64
N ASN A 246 30.17 10.09 0.63
CA ASN A 246 30.72 8.85 1.22
C ASN A 246 29.71 7.70 1.33
N TYR A 247 28.43 7.91 1.06
CA TYR A 247 27.43 6.85 1.14
C TYR A 247 27.14 6.30 -0.24
N LYS A 248 27.22 4.97 -0.42
CA LYS A 248 26.83 4.31 -1.66
C LYS A 248 25.37 3.86 -1.58
N GLY A 249 24.62 4.02 -2.67
CA GLY A 249 23.23 3.56 -2.80
C GLY A 249 23.01 2.90 -4.16
N TRP A 250 22.02 2.01 -4.24
CA TRP A 250 21.65 1.39 -5.50
C TRP A 250 20.64 2.27 -6.22
N LEU A 251 20.89 2.58 -7.50
CA LEU A 251 19.98 3.34 -8.34
C LEU A 251 19.51 2.51 -9.54
N TRP A 252 18.33 2.86 -10.03
CA TRP A 252 17.78 2.34 -11.27
C TRP A 252 18.49 2.96 -12.48
N PRO A 253 18.84 2.18 -13.52
CA PRO A 253 19.58 2.58 -14.73
C PRO A 253 18.87 3.60 -15.59
N HIS A 254 17.54 3.70 -15.47
CA HIS A 254 16.74 4.64 -16.24
C HIS A 254 16.33 5.84 -15.38
N GLN A 255 16.36 7.04 -15.98
CA GLN A 255 15.98 8.30 -15.33
C GLN A 255 14.52 8.34 -14.84
N SER A 256 13.69 7.36 -15.18
CA SER A 256 12.32 7.22 -14.69
C SER A 256 12.29 6.28 -13.48
N TYR A 257 12.21 6.84 -12.27
CA TYR A 257 11.93 6.06 -11.08
C TYR A 257 10.56 5.38 -11.21
N PRO A 258 10.39 4.16 -10.66
CA PRO A 258 9.13 3.44 -10.77
C PRO A 258 8.01 4.21 -10.06
N TYR A 259 6.92 4.46 -10.79
CA TYR A 259 5.74 5.13 -10.24
C TYR A 259 5.00 4.25 -9.23
N ALA A 260 4.76 3.00 -9.61
CA ALA A 260 4.12 1.96 -8.81
C ALA A 260 5.17 1.08 -8.13
N GLY A 261 4.86 0.61 -6.93
CA GLY A 261 5.70 -0.26 -6.14
C GLY A 261 5.19 -0.36 -4.71
N LEU A 262 5.97 -1.02 -3.85
CA LEU A 262 5.56 -1.32 -2.48
C LEU A 262 6.53 -0.69 -1.47
N ASP A 263 6.00 -0.05 -0.43
CA ASP A 263 6.75 0.17 0.82
C ASP A 263 6.66 -1.07 1.74
N CYS A 264 7.44 -1.10 2.82
CA CYS A 264 7.50 -2.25 3.73
C CYS A 264 6.13 -2.63 4.31
N SER A 265 5.31 -1.63 4.67
CA SER A 265 3.96 -1.84 5.17
C SER A 265 2.92 -2.05 4.07
N GLY A 266 3.12 -1.43 2.90
CA GLY A 266 2.28 -1.52 1.72
C GLY A 266 2.28 -2.92 1.12
N LEU A 267 3.41 -3.64 1.20
CA LEU A 267 3.50 -5.06 0.84
C LEU A 267 2.52 -5.91 1.64
N ILE A 268 2.58 -5.83 2.97
CA ILE A 268 1.72 -6.61 3.87
C ILE A 268 0.26 -6.20 3.69
N LEU A 269 0.01 -4.88 3.64
CA LEU A 269 -1.32 -4.31 3.46
C LEU A 269 -1.98 -4.81 2.16
N LEU A 270 -1.31 -4.68 1.02
CA LEU A 270 -1.87 -5.05 -0.27
C LEU A 270 -2.17 -6.55 -0.33
N ALA A 271 -1.21 -7.40 0.09
CA ALA A 271 -1.40 -8.84 0.10
C ALA A 271 -2.55 -9.27 1.02
N ALA A 272 -2.61 -8.71 2.24
CA ALA A 272 -3.67 -9.01 3.20
C ALA A 272 -5.05 -8.61 2.66
N GLN A 273 -5.16 -7.45 2.00
CA GLN A 273 -6.41 -6.96 1.43
C GLN A 273 -6.89 -7.78 0.24
N ILE A 274 -5.97 -8.26 -0.61
CA ILE A 274 -6.31 -9.15 -1.73
C ILE A 274 -6.98 -10.42 -1.24
N VAL A 275 -6.47 -11.02 -0.16
CA VAL A 275 -7.03 -12.25 0.44
C VAL A 275 -8.11 -11.98 1.49
N GLU A 276 -8.57 -10.73 1.59
CA GLU A 276 -9.68 -10.29 2.45
C GLU A 276 -9.43 -10.54 3.95
N LEU A 277 -8.17 -10.44 4.39
CA LEU A 277 -7.86 -10.30 5.80
C LEU A 277 -8.30 -8.91 6.26
N PRO A 278 -8.89 -8.78 7.47
CA PRO A 278 -9.25 -7.48 8.04
C PRO A 278 -8.00 -6.78 8.55
N TYR A 279 -7.11 -6.38 7.64
CA TYR A 279 -5.85 -5.71 7.90
C TYR A 279 -5.87 -4.31 7.29
N PHE A 280 -5.77 -3.29 8.16
CA PHE A 280 -5.91 -1.89 7.77
C PHE A 280 -4.71 -1.02 8.21
N CYS A 281 -3.64 -1.60 8.75
CA CYS A 281 -2.50 -0.83 9.27
C CYS A 281 -1.67 -0.24 8.12
N LYS A 282 -1.67 1.10 7.97
CA LYS A 282 -0.97 1.75 6.84
C LYS A 282 0.56 1.81 6.98
N ASN A 283 1.08 1.92 8.20
CA ASN A 283 2.51 2.15 8.44
C ASN A 283 3.05 1.25 9.56
N SER A 284 4.37 1.05 9.58
CA SER A 284 5.07 0.19 10.55
C SER A 284 4.76 0.54 12.00
N SER A 285 4.66 1.83 12.34
CA SER A 285 4.31 2.26 13.71
C SER A 285 2.88 1.85 14.10
N THR A 286 1.95 1.85 13.15
CA THR A 286 0.56 1.43 13.37
C THR A 286 0.48 -0.08 13.51
N ILE A 287 1.27 -0.84 12.74
CA ILE A 287 1.40 -2.30 12.87
C ILE A 287 1.84 -2.66 14.28
N PHE A 288 2.95 -2.07 14.76
CA PHE A 288 3.48 -2.30 16.10
C PHE A 288 2.49 -1.99 17.23
N LYS A 289 1.68 -0.94 17.07
CA LYS A 289 0.66 -0.57 18.06
C LYS A 289 -0.64 -1.38 17.95
N THR A 290 -0.80 -2.19 16.92
CA THR A 290 -2.05 -2.94 16.65
C THR A 290 -1.88 -4.42 16.90
N LEU A 291 -0.78 -5.01 16.43
CA LEU A 291 -0.43 -6.39 16.69
C LEU A 291 0.23 -6.50 18.06
N ARG A 292 -0.07 -7.57 18.79
CA ARG A 292 0.64 -7.86 20.04
C ARG A 292 1.96 -8.57 19.73
N PRO A 293 3.00 -8.40 20.56
CA PRO A 293 4.15 -9.26 20.53
C PRO A 293 3.78 -10.72 20.80
N ILE A 294 4.56 -11.64 20.26
CA ILE A 294 4.47 -13.07 20.57
C ILE A 294 4.75 -13.31 22.07
N ASN A 295 4.03 -14.24 22.69
CA ASN A 295 4.23 -14.67 24.06
C ASN A 295 5.31 -15.78 24.15
N LYS A 296 5.86 -16.02 25.34
CA LYS A 296 6.95 -16.99 25.55
C LYS A 296 6.58 -18.45 25.23
N ASP A 297 5.30 -18.77 25.34
CA ASP A 297 4.70 -20.08 25.09
C ASP A 297 4.22 -20.26 23.64
N GLU A 298 4.32 -19.22 22.82
CA GLU A 298 3.94 -19.26 21.41
C GLU A 298 5.15 -19.50 20.51
N ILE A 299 4.91 -20.18 19.40
CA ILE A 299 5.89 -20.37 18.33
C ILE A 299 5.68 -19.35 17.21
N VAL A 300 6.76 -19.06 16.50
CA VAL A 300 6.76 -18.22 15.31
C VAL A 300 6.08 -18.98 14.17
N GLU A 301 5.18 -18.31 13.45
CA GLU A 301 4.42 -18.90 12.33
C GLU A 301 4.57 -18.07 11.06
N ASP A 302 4.34 -18.70 9.91
CA ASP A 302 4.27 -18.02 8.63
C ASP A 302 3.25 -16.88 8.67
N GLY A 303 3.69 -15.68 8.28
CA GLY A 303 2.92 -14.45 8.31
C GLY A 303 3.06 -13.61 9.57
N ASP A 304 3.70 -14.10 10.62
CA ASP A 304 4.13 -13.24 11.73
C ASP A 304 5.08 -12.13 11.23
N ILE A 305 5.15 -11.02 11.98
CA ILE A 305 5.82 -9.80 11.53
C ILE A 305 7.02 -9.50 12.41
N ILE A 306 8.19 -9.33 11.79
CA ILE A 306 9.35 -8.71 12.45
C ILE A 306 9.22 -7.20 12.30
N TRP A 307 9.16 -6.49 13.42
CA TRP A 307 9.10 -5.03 13.46
C TRP A 307 10.37 -4.43 14.05
N MET A 308 10.80 -3.32 13.46
CA MET A 308 11.81 -2.41 14.01
C MET A 308 11.44 -0.97 13.65
N PRO A 309 11.97 0.05 14.35
CA PRO A 309 11.69 1.45 14.04
C PRO A 309 11.86 1.77 12.54
N GLY A 310 10.76 2.16 11.91
CA GLY A 310 10.73 2.55 10.49
C GLY A 310 10.62 1.39 9.49
N HIS A 311 10.59 0.12 9.91
CA HIS A 311 10.59 -1.02 8.97
C HIS A 311 9.85 -2.26 9.50
N VAL A 312 9.32 -3.05 8.57
CA VAL A 312 8.68 -4.35 8.87
C VAL A 312 9.09 -5.40 7.83
N MET A 313 9.12 -6.65 8.26
CA MET A 313 9.37 -7.83 7.42
C MET A 313 8.34 -8.90 7.76
N ILE A 314 7.95 -9.71 6.78
CA ILE A 314 7.03 -10.82 6.99
C ILE A 314 7.81 -12.13 7.08
N VAL A 315 7.47 -12.99 8.04
CA VAL A 315 7.92 -14.37 8.10
C VAL A 315 7.29 -15.12 6.92
N SER A 316 8.09 -15.52 5.94
CA SER A 316 7.56 -16.12 4.71
C SER A 316 7.63 -17.64 4.70
N ASP A 317 8.58 -18.22 5.43
CA ASP A 317 8.74 -19.66 5.61
C ASP A 317 9.56 -19.95 6.88
N VAL A 318 8.91 -20.41 7.95
CA VAL A 318 9.55 -20.75 9.23
C VAL A 318 10.51 -21.94 9.07
N ILE A 319 10.14 -22.96 8.29
CA ILE A 319 10.93 -24.18 8.12
C ILE A 319 12.27 -23.84 7.47
N ASN A 320 12.24 -22.96 6.47
CA ASN A 320 13.41 -22.55 5.71
C ASN A 320 14.11 -21.31 6.28
N ASN A 321 13.63 -20.75 7.39
CA ASN A 321 14.13 -19.54 8.04
C ASN A 321 14.20 -18.34 7.08
N GLU A 322 13.13 -18.14 6.31
CA GLU A 322 13.03 -17.09 5.29
C GLU A 322 12.05 -16.00 5.67
N LEU A 323 12.44 -14.77 5.33
CA LEU A 323 11.59 -13.59 5.41
C LEU A 323 11.47 -12.92 4.04
N ILE A 324 10.40 -12.15 3.88
CA ILE A 324 10.23 -11.24 2.75
C ILE A 324 10.08 -9.81 3.27
N GLU A 325 10.69 -8.86 2.56
CA GLU A 325 10.60 -7.43 2.86
C GLU A 325 10.60 -6.61 1.58
N ALA A 326 9.94 -5.45 1.62
CA ALA A 326 10.19 -4.37 0.66
C ALA A 326 11.20 -3.40 1.28
N GLN A 327 12.41 -3.32 0.73
CA GLN A 327 13.48 -2.49 1.30
C GLN A 327 13.91 -1.37 0.35
N GLY A 328 14.10 -0.17 0.89
CA GLY A 328 14.54 1.01 0.13
C GLY A 328 15.96 0.93 -0.47
N TYR A 329 16.25 1.90 -1.34
CA TYR A 329 17.49 2.06 -2.14
C TYR A 329 18.77 2.34 -1.33
N TRP A 330 18.57 2.70 -0.08
CA TRP A 330 19.60 2.78 0.92
C TRP A 330 18.98 2.20 2.19
N PRO A 331 19.46 1.07 2.71
CA PRO A 331 20.73 0.38 2.46
C PRO A 331 20.62 -0.92 1.61
N SER A 332 19.90 -0.88 0.48
CA SER A 332 19.63 -2.07 -0.35
C SER A 332 19.32 -1.74 -1.81
N VAL A 333 18.98 -2.76 -2.60
CA VAL A 333 18.68 -2.68 -4.04
C VAL A 333 17.28 -2.13 -4.36
N GLY A 334 16.51 -1.67 -3.37
CA GLY A 334 15.26 -0.95 -3.64
C GLY A 334 14.14 -1.82 -4.24
N ARG A 335 13.89 -3.00 -3.67
CA ARG A 335 12.88 -3.96 -4.17
C ARG A 335 12.28 -4.81 -3.07
N VAL A 336 11.19 -5.51 -3.41
CA VAL A 336 10.69 -6.67 -2.67
C VAL A 336 11.64 -7.85 -2.88
N ARG A 337 12.01 -8.55 -1.81
CA ARG A 337 12.90 -9.70 -1.89
C ARG A 337 12.67 -10.69 -0.76
N ARG A 338 12.93 -11.97 -1.05
CA ARG A 338 13.11 -13.04 -0.08
C ARG A 338 14.57 -13.09 0.38
N GLN A 339 14.80 -13.37 1.66
CA GLN A 339 16.12 -13.58 2.25
C GLN A 339 16.07 -14.61 3.37
N LYS A 340 17.20 -15.26 3.63
CA LYS A 340 17.38 -16.06 4.84
C LYS A 340 17.62 -15.17 6.06
N LEU A 341 17.21 -15.61 7.25
CA LEU A 341 17.45 -14.89 8.50
C LEU A 341 18.94 -14.58 8.74
N PHE A 342 19.82 -15.56 8.53
CA PHE A 342 21.26 -15.40 8.76
C PHE A 342 21.94 -14.40 7.81
N GLU A 343 21.36 -14.20 6.62
CA GLU A 343 21.84 -13.18 5.68
C GLU A 343 21.43 -11.77 6.14
N ARG A 344 20.38 -11.69 6.97
CA ARG A 344 19.76 -10.45 7.39
C ARG A 344 20.16 -10.01 8.79
N PHE A 345 20.37 -10.95 9.70
CA PHE A 345 20.65 -10.68 11.09
C PHE A 345 21.87 -11.48 11.53
N LYS A 346 22.86 -10.78 12.08
CA LYS A 346 24.09 -11.39 12.57
C LYS A 346 23.78 -12.26 13.78
N ASN A 347 24.34 -13.47 13.81
CA ASN A 347 24.15 -14.47 14.87
C ASN A 347 22.71 -14.98 15.06
N ILE A 348 21.83 -14.80 14.07
CA ILE A 348 20.47 -15.37 14.06
C ILE A 348 20.37 -16.33 12.87
N ASN A 349 20.36 -17.64 13.11
CA ASN A 349 20.27 -18.64 12.05
C ASN A 349 18.83 -19.09 11.84
N ALA A 350 18.07 -19.18 12.93
CA ALA A 350 16.68 -19.63 12.93
C ALA A 350 15.73 -18.67 13.64
N TYR A 351 14.42 -18.88 13.44
CA TYR A 351 13.40 -18.12 14.16
C TYR A 351 13.44 -18.32 15.67
N ASP A 352 13.85 -19.50 16.14
CA ASP A 352 14.06 -19.77 17.56
C ASP A 352 15.18 -18.89 18.15
N ASP A 353 16.27 -18.67 17.40
CA ASP A 353 17.34 -17.74 17.82
C ASP A 353 16.80 -16.31 17.94
N PHE A 354 15.97 -15.91 16.98
CA PHE A 354 15.35 -14.57 16.97
C PHE A 354 14.40 -14.40 18.16
N ALA A 355 13.53 -15.38 18.41
CA ALA A 355 12.60 -15.37 19.54
C ALA A 355 13.36 -15.34 20.87
N LEU A 356 14.42 -16.15 21.00
CA LEU A 356 15.29 -16.15 22.17
C LEU A 356 15.98 -14.80 22.38
N ALA A 357 16.46 -14.15 21.31
CA ALA A 357 17.03 -12.81 21.39
C ALA A 357 16.00 -11.79 21.85
N PHE A 358 14.79 -11.84 21.29
CA PHE A 358 13.67 -10.96 21.65
C PHE A 358 13.28 -11.09 23.12
N PHE A 359 13.04 -12.31 23.61
CA PHE A 359 12.62 -12.54 25.00
C PHE A 359 13.72 -12.21 26.01
N ASN A 360 14.99 -12.38 25.64
CA ASN A 360 16.12 -12.00 26.46
C ASN A 360 16.54 -10.53 26.31
N LYS A 361 15.79 -9.74 25.52
CA LYS A 361 16.09 -8.32 25.23
C LYS A 361 17.51 -8.11 24.70
N LYS A 362 18.04 -9.06 23.94
CA LYS A 362 19.36 -8.93 23.29
C LYS A 362 19.23 -7.94 22.12
N PRO A 363 20.18 -7.01 21.93
CA PRO A 363 20.19 -6.17 20.73
C PRO A 363 20.24 -7.00 19.45
N LEU A 364 19.50 -6.58 18.44
CA LEU A 364 19.46 -7.23 17.13
C LEU A 364 20.39 -6.50 16.15
N GLU A 365 21.34 -7.22 15.55
CA GLU A 365 22.29 -6.66 14.59
C GLU A 365 21.85 -6.98 13.15
N ARG A 366 21.34 -5.99 12.42
CA ARG A 366 20.90 -6.13 11.02
C ARG A 366 22.07 -5.91 10.06
N ILE A 367 22.23 -6.81 9.10
CA ILE A 367 23.23 -6.75 8.02
C ILE A 367 22.62 -6.05 6.81
N HIS A 368 23.27 -5.00 6.33
CA HIS A 368 22.89 -4.25 5.13
C HIS A 368 23.51 -4.83 3.85
N ALA A 369 23.02 -4.38 2.67
CA ALA A 369 23.52 -4.90 1.39
C ALA A 369 25.00 -4.57 1.15
N ASP A 370 25.49 -3.47 1.73
CA ASP A 370 26.91 -3.07 1.72
C ASP A 370 27.73 -3.70 2.85
N ARG A 371 27.16 -4.69 3.56
CA ARG A 371 27.74 -5.38 4.73
C ARG A 371 27.91 -4.52 5.99
N SER A 372 27.45 -3.26 6.00
CA SER A 372 27.38 -2.50 7.24
C SER A 372 26.37 -3.11 8.22
N ILE A 373 26.59 -2.90 9.51
CA ILE A 373 25.75 -3.43 10.59
C ILE A 373 25.02 -2.28 11.26
N GLN A 374 23.71 -2.45 11.45
CA GLN A 374 22.86 -1.56 12.24
C GLN A 374 22.29 -2.32 13.43
N THR A 375 22.50 -1.79 14.63
CA THR A 375 22.03 -2.40 15.87
C THR A 375 20.70 -1.78 16.32
N PHE A 376 19.74 -2.63 16.67
CA PHE A 376 18.43 -2.25 17.20
C PHE A 376 18.26 -2.79 18.61
N THR A 377 17.98 -1.91 19.57
CA THR A 377 17.56 -2.29 20.92
C THR A 377 16.04 -2.42 21.02
N ASP A 378 15.32 -1.67 20.19
CA ASP A 378 13.88 -1.68 20.11
C ASP A 378 13.45 -2.44 18.85
N TYR A 379 12.93 -3.64 19.03
CA TYR A 379 12.33 -4.46 17.97
C TYR A 379 11.30 -5.39 18.60
N ALA A 380 10.45 -5.97 17.76
CA ALA A 380 9.44 -6.91 18.21
C ALA A 380 9.18 -7.99 17.18
N LEU A 381 8.84 -9.18 17.68
CA LEU A 381 8.21 -10.23 16.88
C LEU A 381 6.70 -10.20 17.18
N LEU A 382 5.90 -9.84 16.19
CA LEU A 382 4.49 -9.55 16.34
C LEU A 382 3.64 -10.67 15.76
N LYS A 383 2.64 -11.12 16.53
CA LYS A 383 1.74 -12.19 16.13
C LYS A 383 0.70 -11.66 15.15
N PHE A 384 0.71 -12.12 13.90
CA PHE A 384 -0.20 -11.58 12.88
C PHE A 384 -1.66 -11.93 13.17
N SER A 385 -1.90 -13.13 13.70
CA SER A 385 -3.24 -13.58 14.13
C SER A 385 -3.83 -12.80 15.29
N SER A 386 -3.05 -11.94 15.95
CA SER A 386 -3.56 -11.04 17.00
C SER A 386 -4.31 -9.81 16.49
N ILE A 387 -4.44 -9.67 15.17
CA ILE A 387 -5.11 -8.53 14.57
C ILE A 387 -6.56 -8.41 15.06
N SER A 388 -6.77 -7.44 15.94
CA SER A 388 -8.09 -7.08 16.47
C SER A 388 -8.46 -5.72 15.92
N LEU A 389 -9.22 -5.70 14.82
CA LEU A 389 -9.67 -4.47 14.17
C LEU A 389 -11.17 -4.23 14.29
#